data_AF-A0A651F2J8-F1
#
_entry.id   AF-A0A651F2J8-F1
#
_cell.length_a   1.000
_cell.length_b   1.000
_cell.length_c   1.000
_cell.angle_alpha   90.00
_cell.angle_beta   90.00
_cell.angle_gamma   90.00
#
_symmetry.space_group_name_H-M   'P 1'
#
loop_
_entity.id
_entity.type
_entity.pdbx_description
1 polymer ?
#
loop_
_entity_poly.entity_id
_entity_poly.type
_entity_poly.pdbx_seq_one_letter_code
_entity_poly.pdbx_strand_id
1 'polypeptide(L)'
;MRILHLLLCAFAGVFLAFTAVTAHAETVGENSSVFTVSGVSVDVTADNAAAARNTALQRAQKEAFSLLAARLIPDTSRRTALLAAVEDNEISALIESFEINHEALSNVRYLATLTFYFKPREVENYFSARGQRNLVMQMPDTMLVLPVMRYSDLEIGSVIWEDNNLWLDAWRDRDLRHSFVPVKLPPGDETDRRLAAADSIVRHRRDAVDRLMQHHRATDAVIAIFEMEDALLQYALLHLYVPDSLNDTMRHVQTINLENVLGEDNGIFQDGIDKTLSYLEIRWQDRQRERTQPDVSGYPFSDNGYGYADDAEDMPLVADVAFANMREWLEIQKRLNDAPAVRNTEVVSLGRGSARVKIDYRGSPEQLRRTLSQAGLDMAVPVSGLYGRHRPQIYEIQLSQHVFEAVPPAAPENGALPHDGGTAPHIPQHMQYQ
;
A
#
# COMPACT_ATOMS: atom_id res chain seq x y z
N MET A 1 -31.95 -65.72 -61.37
CA MET A 1 -30.69 -65.88 -62.14
C MET A 1 -29.72 -64.80 -61.66
N ARG A 2 -28.58 -65.22 -61.05
CA ARG A 2 -27.33 -64.45 -60.78
C ARG A 2 -27.46 -63.14 -59.96
N ILE A 3 -27.10 -63.09 -58.68
CA ILE A 3 -25.75 -63.07 -58.06
C ILE A 3 -24.86 -61.91 -58.57
N LEU A 4 -24.57 -60.97 -57.64
CA LEU A 4 -23.25 -60.37 -57.30
C LEU A 4 -23.02 -58.83 -57.49
N HIS A 5 -22.90 -58.16 -56.32
CA HIS A 5 -21.89 -57.12 -55.93
C HIS A 5 -21.96 -55.70 -56.52
N LEU A 6 -21.68 -54.59 -55.81
CA LEU A 6 -21.08 -54.26 -54.49
C LEU A 6 -21.43 -52.79 -54.16
N LEU A 7 -21.61 -52.48 -52.85
CA LEU A 7 -21.23 -51.26 -52.09
C LEU A 7 -21.72 -49.87 -52.61
N LEU A 8 -22.21 -48.92 -51.80
CA LEU A 8 -21.86 -48.55 -50.42
C LEU A 8 -22.93 -47.58 -49.86
N CYS A 9 -23.39 -47.86 -48.63
CA CYS A 9 -23.87 -46.99 -47.54
C CYS A 9 -24.74 -45.74 -47.89
N ALA A 10 -26.05 -45.65 -47.59
CA ALA A 10 -26.78 -45.74 -46.30
C ALA A 10 -26.24 -44.75 -45.24
N PHE A 11 -27.01 -43.92 -44.53
CA PHE A 11 -28.47 -43.75 -44.43
C PHE A 11 -28.79 -42.39 -43.78
N ALA A 12 -30.03 -41.94 -43.99
CA ALA A 12 -30.59 -40.66 -43.57
C ALA A 12 -30.82 -40.50 -42.06
N GLY A 13 -30.62 -39.26 -41.60
CA GLY A 13 -31.57 -38.45 -40.82
C GLY A 13 -32.40 -39.11 -39.72
N VAL A 14 -32.03 -38.84 -38.46
CA VAL A 14 -32.94 -38.90 -37.32
C VAL A 14 -32.88 -37.59 -36.56
N PHE A 15 -34.02 -36.92 -36.56
CA PHE A 15 -34.36 -35.72 -35.78
C PHE A 15 -34.44 -36.13 -34.31
N LEU A 16 -33.57 -35.58 -33.45
CA LEU A 16 -33.67 -35.74 -32.00
C LEU A 16 -33.84 -34.36 -31.38
N ALA A 17 -35.01 -34.20 -30.76
CA ALA A 17 -35.44 -33.00 -30.06
C ALA A 17 -34.42 -32.62 -28.97
N PHE A 18 -33.78 -31.48 -29.17
CA PHE A 18 -32.97 -30.83 -28.13
C PHE A 18 -33.95 -30.17 -27.17
N THR A 19 -34.30 -30.87 -26.09
CA THR A 19 -34.92 -30.23 -24.92
C THR A 19 -33.98 -29.14 -24.45
N ALA A 20 -34.43 -27.89 -24.58
CA ALA A 20 -33.79 -26.75 -23.94
C ALA A 20 -33.74 -27.03 -22.44
N VAL A 21 -32.57 -27.44 -21.94
CA VAL A 21 -32.23 -27.23 -20.54
C VAL A 21 -32.28 -25.72 -20.40
N THR A 22 -33.35 -25.21 -19.81
CA THR A 22 -33.35 -23.88 -19.23
C THR A 22 -32.19 -23.87 -18.26
N ALA A 23 -31.08 -23.29 -18.68
CA ALA A 23 -30.04 -22.85 -17.79
C ALA A 23 -30.77 -21.99 -16.77
N HIS A 24 -31.00 -22.56 -15.59
CA HIS A 24 -31.07 -21.73 -14.41
C HIS A 24 -29.68 -21.13 -14.39
N ALA A 25 -29.55 -19.91 -14.90
CA ALA A 25 -28.51 -19.03 -14.43
C ALA A 25 -28.76 -19.01 -12.92
N GLU A 26 -28.07 -19.90 -12.20
CA GLU A 26 -27.86 -19.69 -10.79
C GLU A 26 -27.27 -18.28 -10.75
N THR A 27 -28.08 -17.34 -10.28
CA THR A 27 -27.57 -16.14 -9.67
C THR A 27 -26.60 -16.64 -8.63
N VAL A 28 -25.32 -16.77 -9.01
CA VAL A 28 -24.22 -16.97 -8.08
C VAL A 28 -24.31 -15.75 -7.18
N GLY A 29 -24.93 -15.97 -6.02
CA GLY A 29 -25.64 -14.94 -5.29
C GLY A 29 -24.67 -13.89 -4.77
N GLU A 30 -25.17 -12.68 -4.59
CA GLU A 30 -24.50 -11.56 -3.91
C GLU A 30 -23.84 -11.98 -2.58
N ASN A 31 -24.34 -13.03 -1.90
CA ASN A 31 -23.73 -13.59 -0.69
C ASN A 31 -22.42 -14.38 -0.94
N SER A 32 -22.10 -14.82 -2.16
CA SER A 32 -20.89 -15.62 -2.41
C SER A 32 -19.60 -14.80 -2.22
N SER A 33 -19.59 -13.53 -2.61
CA SER A 33 -18.41 -12.66 -2.44
C SER A 33 -18.16 -12.33 -0.96
N VAL A 34 -19.20 -12.29 -0.13
CA VAL A 34 -19.07 -12.08 1.32
C VAL A 34 -18.26 -13.20 1.99
N PHE A 35 -18.39 -14.44 1.51
CA PHE A 35 -17.64 -15.61 1.98
C PHE A 35 -16.45 -15.97 1.07
N THR A 36 -16.09 -15.09 0.14
CA THR A 36 -14.90 -15.24 -0.70
C THR A 36 -13.83 -14.25 -0.27
N VAL A 37 -12.63 -14.73 0.00
CA VAL A 37 -11.48 -13.91 0.38
C VAL A 37 -10.44 -14.00 -0.72
N SER A 38 -10.26 -12.93 -1.47
CA SER A 38 -9.29 -12.81 -2.57
C SER A 38 -8.05 -12.02 -2.15
N GLY A 39 -6.97 -12.14 -2.90
CA GLY A 39 -5.77 -11.32 -2.69
C GLY A 39 -4.90 -11.75 -1.50
N VAL A 40 -5.07 -12.98 -1.02
CA VAL A 40 -4.26 -13.53 0.08
C VAL A 40 -2.87 -13.83 -0.47
N SER A 41 -1.91 -12.97 -0.15
CA SER A 41 -0.56 -13.01 -0.70
C SER A 41 0.39 -13.68 0.29
N VAL A 42 1.15 -14.66 -0.17
CA VAL A 42 2.15 -15.38 0.65
C VAL A 42 3.50 -15.36 -0.03
N ASP A 43 4.53 -15.12 0.77
CA ASP A 43 5.95 -15.26 0.41
C ASP A 43 6.64 -16.07 1.51
N VAL A 44 7.05 -17.28 1.17
CA VAL A 44 7.62 -18.22 2.13
C VAL A 44 8.88 -18.85 1.58
N THR A 45 9.95 -18.82 2.36
CA THR A 45 11.15 -19.61 2.13
C THR A 45 11.21 -20.82 3.06
N ALA A 46 11.75 -21.95 2.58
CA ALA A 46 11.97 -23.17 3.35
C ALA A 46 13.12 -23.99 2.76
N ASP A 47 13.42 -25.14 3.36
CA ASP A 47 14.50 -26.04 2.91
C ASP A 47 14.37 -26.50 1.46
N ASN A 48 13.14 -26.53 0.93
CA ASN A 48 12.86 -26.81 -0.47
C ASN A 48 11.49 -26.24 -0.89
N ALA A 49 11.28 -26.17 -2.20
CA ALA A 49 10.05 -25.77 -2.87
C ALA A 49 8.76 -26.39 -2.27
N ALA A 50 8.74 -27.70 -2.03
CA ALA A 50 7.56 -28.40 -1.52
C ALA A 50 7.25 -28.02 -0.07
N ALA A 51 8.28 -27.89 0.77
CA ALA A 51 8.14 -27.43 2.14
C ALA A 51 7.66 -25.97 2.21
N ALA A 52 8.19 -25.10 1.33
CA ALA A 52 7.79 -23.70 1.22
C ALA A 52 6.32 -23.60 0.83
N ARG A 53 5.89 -24.34 -0.20
CA ARG A 53 4.49 -24.38 -0.65
C ARG A 53 3.53 -24.86 0.43
N ASN A 54 3.84 -25.98 1.11
CA ASN A 54 2.98 -26.51 2.17
C ASN A 54 2.81 -25.51 3.32
N THR A 55 3.91 -24.87 3.73
CA THR A 55 3.90 -23.84 4.77
C THR A 55 3.11 -22.60 4.32
N ALA A 56 3.27 -22.18 3.07
CA ALA A 56 2.56 -21.06 2.49
C ALA A 56 1.04 -21.31 2.45
N LEU A 57 0.60 -22.51 2.05
CA LEU A 57 -0.82 -22.87 2.03
C LEU A 57 -1.44 -22.85 3.44
N GLN A 58 -0.72 -23.32 4.46
CA GLN A 58 -1.20 -23.24 5.85
C GLN A 58 -1.32 -21.80 6.35
N ARG A 59 -0.31 -20.96 6.07
CA ARG A 59 -0.35 -19.53 6.40
C ARG A 59 -1.49 -18.81 5.68
N ALA A 60 -1.65 -19.07 4.38
CA ALA A 60 -2.71 -18.48 3.56
C ALA A 60 -4.11 -18.83 4.07
N GLN A 61 -4.35 -20.08 4.47
CA GLN A 61 -5.65 -20.49 5.05
C GLN A 61 -5.98 -19.72 6.33
N LYS A 62 -5.00 -19.57 7.23
CA LYS A 62 -5.17 -18.81 8.48
C LYS A 62 -5.44 -17.34 8.22
N GLU A 63 -4.69 -16.75 7.30
CA GLU A 63 -4.86 -15.36 6.91
C GLU A 63 -6.22 -15.11 6.27
N ALA A 64 -6.63 -15.98 5.33
CA ALA A 64 -7.95 -15.92 4.70
C ALA A 64 -9.07 -15.99 5.74
N PHE A 65 -8.97 -16.92 6.70
CA PHE A 65 -9.95 -17.03 7.77
C PHE A 65 -9.97 -15.81 8.70
N SER A 66 -8.79 -15.26 9.01
CA SER A 66 -8.67 -14.02 9.80
C SER A 66 -9.35 -12.85 9.11
N LEU A 67 -9.14 -12.68 7.80
CA LEU A 67 -9.78 -11.63 6.99
C LEU A 67 -11.31 -11.83 6.95
N LEU A 68 -11.78 -13.06 6.73
CA LEU A 68 -13.20 -13.39 6.78
C LEU A 68 -13.82 -13.08 8.15
N ALA A 69 -13.16 -13.47 9.24
CA ALA A 69 -13.61 -13.17 10.59
C ALA A 69 -13.61 -11.65 10.85
N ALA A 70 -12.62 -10.92 10.34
CA ALA A 70 -12.55 -9.46 10.46
C ALA A 70 -13.69 -8.75 9.73
N ARG A 71 -14.08 -9.30 8.58
CA ARG A 71 -15.21 -8.85 7.76
C ARG A 71 -16.56 -9.13 8.43
N LEU A 72 -16.75 -10.33 8.95
CA LEU A 72 -18.06 -10.79 9.45
C LEU A 72 -18.30 -10.45 10.93
N ILE A 73 -17.25 -10.30 11.74
CA ILE A 73 -17.36 -10.10 13.19
C ILE A 73 -16.89 -8.68 13.55
N PRO A 74 -17.83 -7.74 13.79
CA PRO A 74 -17.48 -6.35 14.13
C PRO A 74 -16.87 -6.19 15.52
N ASP A 75 -17.25 -7.04 16.48
CA ASP A 75 -16.71 -7.02 17.85
C ASP A 75 -15.27 -7.52 17.86
N THR A 76 -14.33 -6.59 18.05
CA THR A 76 -12.89 -6.88 17.99
C THR A 76 -12.44 -7.83 19.10
N SER A 77 -12.95 -7.68 20.33
CA SER A 77 -12.56 -8.54 21.46
C SER A 77 -13.00 -9.99 21.24
N ARG A 78 -14.23 -10.19 20.78
CA ARG A 78 -14.78 -11.50 20.44
C ARG A 78 -14.05 -12.14 19.26
N ARG A 79 -13.75 -11.37 18.22
CA ARG A 79 -12.96 -11.84 17.08
C ARG A 79 -11.56 -12.26 17.51
N THR A 80 -10.86 -11.46 18.32
CA THR A 80 -9.51 -11.81 18.80
C THR A 80 -9.54 -13.10 19.62
N ALA A 81 -10.52 -13.27 20.50
CA ALA A 81 -10.69 -14.52 21.26
C ALA A 81 -10.96 -15.73 20.36
N LEU A 82 -11.77 -15.56 19.31
CA LEU A 82 -12.04 -16.59 18.31
C LEU A 82 -10.77 -16.99 17.54
N LEU A 83 -10.00 -16.01 17.06
CA LEU A 83 -8.78 -16.23 16.28
C LEU A 83 -7.65 -16.85 17.11
N ALA A 84 -7.62 -16.61 18.42
CA ALA A 84 -6.66 -17.24 19.32
C ALA A 84 -6.99 -18.72 19.63
N ALA A 85 -8.23 -19.15 19.41
CA ALA A 85 -8.71 -20.48 19.79
C ALA A 85 -9.00 -21.41 18.62
N VAL A 86 -8.86 -20.94 17.38
CA VAL A 86 -9.14 -21.73 16.17
C VAL A 86 -7.93 -22.58 15.78
N GLU A 87 -8.17 -23.85 15.46
CA GLU A 87 -7.15 -24.78 14.98
C GLU A 87 -7.17 -24.91 13.44
N ASP A 88 -6.03 -25.27 12.84
CA ASP A 88 -5.83 -25.35 11.39
C ASP A 88 -6.84 -26.28 10.70
N ASN A 89 -7.12 -27.43 11.31
CA ASN A 89 -8.06 -28.41 10.77
C ASN A 89 -9.51 -27.91 10.78
N GLU A 90 -9.87 -27.06 11.74
CA GLU A 90 -11.19 -26.43 11.77
C GLU A 90 -11.31 -25.46 10.60
N ILE A 91 -10.29 -24.64 10.35
CA ILE A 91 -10.26 -23.72 9.20
C ILE A 91 -10.39 -24.49 7.88
N SER A 92 -9.59 -25.55 7.71
CA SER A 92 -9.65 -26.38 6.49
C SER A 92 -11.04 -26.98 6.25
N ALA A 93 -11.80 -27.32 7.30
CA ALA A 93 -13.16 -27.85 7.17
C ALA A 93 -14.17 -26.81 6.66
N LEU A 94 -13.95 -25.52 6.97
CA LEU A 94 -14.79 -24.40 6.55
C LEU A 94 -14.57 -24.00 5.09
N ILE A 95 -13.41 -24.33 4.53
CA ILE A 95 -13.06 -24.01 3.14
C ILE A 95 -13.79 -24.98 2.19
N GLU A 96 -14.41 -24.43 1.16
CA GLU A 96 -15.01 -25.18 0.04
C GLU A 96 -13.94 -25.51 -1.00
N SER A 97 -13.22 -24.48 -1.45
CA SER A 97 -12.14 -24.58 -2.42
C SER A 97 -11.23 -23.36 -2.30
N PHE A 98 -10.10 -23.39 -2.99
CA PHE A 98 -9.25 -22.22 -3.20
C PHE A 98 -8.73 -22.22 -4.63
N GLU A 99 -8.42 -21.03 -5.13
CA GLU A 99 -7.80 -20.78 -6.42
C GLU A 99 -6.44 -20.14 -6.19
N ILE A 100 -5.45 -20.55 -7.00
CA ILE A 100 -4.14 -19.91 -7.03
C ILE A 100 -4.17 -18.97 -8.23
N ASN A 101 -4.21 -17.67 -7.98
CA ASN A 101 -4.32 -16.64 -9.01
C ASN A 101 -2.97 -16.41 -9.69
N HIS A 102 -1.92 -16.28 -8.87
CA HIS A 102 -0.53 -16.15 -9.30
C HIS A 102 0.32 -17.10 -8.47
N GLU A 103 1.20 -17.87 -9.12
CA GLU A 103 2.07 -18.84 -8.45
C GLU A 103 3.49 -18.70 -9.00
N ALA A 104 4.43 -18.38 -8.12
CA ALA A 104 5.85 -18.33 -8.42
C ALA A 104 6.64 -19.25 -7.49
N LEU A 105 7.47 -20.10 -8.09
CA LEU A 105 8.23 -21.10 -7.36
C LEU A 105 9.71 -21.03 -7.72
N SER A 106 10.57 -21.03 -6.70
CA SER A 106 12.00 -21.27 -6.83
C SER A 106 12.41 -22.57 -6.10
N ASN A 107 13.72 -22.84 -6.01
CA ASN A 107 14.22 -24.01 -5.29
C ASN A 107 13.85 -24.02 -3.80
N VAL A 108 13.66 -22.84 -3.19
CA VAL A 108 13.45 -22.67 -1.74
C VAL A 108 12.37 -21.64 -1.38
N ARG A 109 11.86 -20.85 -2.34
CA ARG A 109 10.87 -19.79 -2.12
C ARG A 109 9.58 -20.12 -2.88
N TYR A 110 8.45 -19.88 -2.23
CA TYR A 110 7.12 -19.96 -2.80
C TYR A 110 6.43 -18.62 -2.61
N LEU A 111 6.08 -17.97 -3.71
CA LEU A 111 5.26 -16.77 -3.73
C LEU A 111 3.93 -17.12 -4.42
N ALA A 112 2.81 -16.75 -3.83
CA ALA A 112 1.54 -16.90 -4.49
C ALA A 112 0.51 -15.90 -3.99
N THR A 113 -0.45 -15.58 -4.86
CA THR A 113 -1.69 -14.92 -4.46
C THR A 113 -2.84 -15.88 -4.65
N LEU A 114 -3.65 -16.03 -3.60
CA LEU A 114 -4.73 -17.01 -3.53
C LEU A 114 -6.08 -16.35 -3.27
N THR A 115 -7.12 -17.02 -3.78
CA THR A 115 -8.51 -16.75 -3.45
C THR A 115 -9.10 -17.96 -2.74
N PHE A 116 -9.76 -17.74 -1.60
CA PHE A 116 -10.41 -18.78 -0.80
C PHE A 116 -11.92 -18.63 -0.86
N TYR A 117 -12.60 -19.74 -1.13
CA TYR A 117 -14.06 -19.84 -1.11
C TYR A 117 -14.47 -20.62 0.14
N PHE A 118 -15.20 -19.97 1.04
CA PHE A 118 -15.68 -20.60 2.27
C PHE A 118 -17.12 -21.08 2.13
N LYS A 119 -17.43 -22.22 2.77
CA LYS A 119 -18.80 -22.77 2.84
C LYS A 119 -19.66 -21.87 3.72
N PRO A 120 -20.65 -21.13 3.19
CA PRO A 120 -21.37 -20.12 3.96
C PRO A 120 -22.04 -20.69 5.21
N ARG A 121 -22.74 -21.82 5.07
CA ARG A 121 -23.45 -22.49 6.18
C ARG A 121 -22.51 -22.98 7.27
N GLU A 122 -21.36 -23.54 6.90
CA GLU A 122 -20.40 -24.06 7.88
C GLU A 122 -19.74 -22.91 8.65
N VAL A 123 -19.41 -21.81 7.98
CA VAL A 123 -18.88 -20.60 8.62
C VAL A 123 -19.89 -20.01 9.60
N GLU A 124 -21.15 -19.83 9.17
CA GLU A 124 -22.22 -19.32 10.03
C GLU A 124 -22.45 -20.19 11.26
N ASN A 125 -22.48 -21.52 11.08
CA ASN A 125 -22.61 -22.48 12.17
C ASN A 125 -21.41 -22.42 13.12
N TYR A 126 -20.19 -22.38 12.58
CA TYR A 126 -18.95 -22.31 13.33
C TYR A 126 -18.87 -21.06 14.21
N PHE A 127 -19.22 -19.90 13.65
CA PHE A 127 -19.30 -18.63 14.36
C PHE A 127 -20.42 -18.62 15.41
N SER A 128 -21.62 -19.10 15.05
CA SER A 128 -22.76 -19.17 15.96
C SER A 128 -22.49 -20.07 17.18
N ALA A 129 -21.83 -21.21 16.97
CA ALA A 129 -21.43 -22.14 18.03
C ALA A 129 -20.47 -21.51 19.04
N ARG A 130 -19.69 -20.50 18.61
CA ARG A 130 -18.75 -19.72 19.44
C ARG A 130 -19.32 -18.36 19.87
N GLY A 131 -20.65 -18.22 19.87
CA GLY A 131 -21.35 -17.05 20.38
C GLY A 131 -21.39 -15.85 19.43
N GLN A 132 -20.90 -15.96 18.20
CA GLN A 132 -20.91 -14.90 17.19
C GLN A 132 -22.21 -14.94 16.39
N ARG A 133 -23.28 -14.35 16.93
CA ARG A 133 -24.62 -14.37 16.31
C ARG A 133 -24.95 -13.15 15.46
N ASN A 134 -24.15 -12.09 15.56
CA ASN A 134 -24.37 -10.81 14.88
C ASN A 134 -23.32 -10.62 13.78
N LEU A 135 -23.43 -11.42 12.72
CA LEU A 135 -22.53 -11.33 11.58
C LEU A 135 -22.92 -10.17 10.66
N VAL A 136 -21.93 -9.45 10.14
CA VAL A 136 -22.12 -8.39 9.16
C VAL A 136 -22.02 -8.98 7.76
N MET A 137 -23.14 -9.02 7.04
CA MET A 137 -23.21 -9.56 5.66
C MET A 137 -23.33 -8.45 4.61
N GLN A 138 -23.24 -7.18 5.00
CA GLN A 138 -23.40 -6.05 4.09
C GLN A 138 -22.09 -5.78 3.35
N MET A 139 -22.17 -5.68 2.02
CA MET A 139 -21.02 -5.28 1.21
C MET A 139 -20.66 -3.79 1.38
N PRO A 140 -19.38 -3.44 1.15
CA PRO A 140 -18.93 -2.05 1.06
C PRO A 140 -19.70 -1.24 0.00
N ASP A 141 -19.83 0.05 0.26
CA ASP A 141 -20.17 1.01 -0.79
C ASP A 141 -19.04 1.09 -1.84
N THR A 142 -19.37 1.54 -3.06
CA THR A 142 -18.39 1.68 -4.14
C THR A 142 -17.22 2.57 -3.76
N MET A 143 -16.01 2.10 -4.06
CA MET A 143 -14.76 2.82 -3.90
C MET A 143 -14.16 3.16 -5.26
N LEU A 144 -13.60 4.36 -5.36
CA LEU A 144 -12.95 4.84 -6.57
C LEU A 144 -11.46 4.50 -6.52
N VAL A 145 -10.94 3.85 -7.56
CA VAL A 145 -9.49 3.64 -7.70
C VAL A 145 -9.00 4.46 -8.88
N LEU A 146 -7.93 5.23 -8.64
CA LEU A 146 -7.21 6.00 -9.66
C LEU A 146 -5.84 5.38 -9.87
N PRO A 147 -5.69 4.51 -10.89
CA PRO A 147 -4.39 3.97 -11.28
C PRO A 147 -3.55 5.08 -11.91
N VAL A 148 -2.38 5.33 -11.33
CA VAL A 148 -1.40 6.28 -11.86
C VAL A 148 -0.12 5.52 -12.13
N MET A 149 0.40 5.60 -13.34
CA MET A 149 1.69 5.00 -13.67
C MET A 149 2.75 6.09 -13.72
N ARG A 150 3.83 5.90 -12.98
CA ARG A 150 4.98 6.80 -12.95
C ARG A 150 6.17 6.10 -13.61
N TYR A 151 6.62 6.68 -14.70
CA TYR A 151 7.81 6.23 -15.41
C TYR A 151 9.06 6.81 -14.76
N SER A 152 10.15 6.06 -14.82
CA SER A 152 11.46 6.55 -14.41
C SER A 152 12.02 7.60 -15.40
N ASP A 153 11.51 7.61 -16.63
CA ASP A 153 11.78 8.61 -17.66
C ASP A 153 11.05 9.93 -17.34
N LEU A 154 11.84 10.99 -17.11
CA LEU A 154 11.34 12.31 -16.76
C LEU A 154 10.58 13.00 -17.90
N GLU A 155 10.75 12.58 -19.16
CA GLU A 155 9.99 13.12 -20.30
C GLU A 155 8.55 12.61 -20.31
N ILE A 156 8.33 11.35 -19.88
CA ILE A 156 6.98 10.75 -19.80
C ILE A 156 6.31 11.14 -18.48
N GLY A 157 7.03 11.09 -17.37
CA GLY A 157 6.52 11.48 -16.06
C GLY A 157 5.42 10.55 -15.53
N SER A 158 4.29 11.12 -15.07
CA SER A 158 3.16 10.36 -14.52
C SER A 158 1.96 10.44 -15.45
N VAL A 159 1.35 9.28 -15.73
CA VAL A 159 0.16 9.13 -16.57
C VAL A 159 -0.98 8.51 -15.77
N ILE A 160 -2.21 8.86 -16.13
CA ILE A 160 -3.45 8.47 -15.45
C ILE A 160 -4.42 7.85 -16.43
N TRP A 161 -4.77 8.55 -17.51
CA TRP A 161 -5.77 8.09 -18.50
C TRP A 161 -5.22 8.06 -19.92
N GLU A 162 -3.94 8.34 -20.09
CA GLU A 162 -3.22 8.24 -21.34
C GLU A 162 -3.08 6.77 -21.76
N ASP A 163 -3.06 6.53 -23.07
CA ASP A 163 -3.08 5.18 -23.67
C ASP A 163 -1.81 4.36 -23.37
N ASN A 164 -0.74 4.99 -22.91
CA ASN A 164 0.47 4.29 -22.49
C ASN A 164 0.39 3.77 -21.04
N ASN A 165 -0.67 4.06 -20.28
CA ASN A 165 -0.80 3.61 -18.90
C ASN A 165 -1.11 2.10 -18.78
N LEU A 166 -0.06 1.28 -18.86
CA LEU A 166 -0.13 -0.18 -18.70
C LEU A 166 -0.74 -0.62 -17.36
N TRP A 167 -0.57 0.22 -16.32
CA TRP A 167 -1.15 -0.03 -15.02
C TRP A 167 -2.68 0.08 -15.03
N LEU A 168 -3.22 1.12 -15.67
CA LEU A 168 -4.67 1.27 -15.86
C LEU A 168 -5.24 0.14 -16.74
N ASP A 169 -4.51 -0.28 -17.77
CA ASP A 169 -4.93 -1.37 -18.64
C ASP A 169 -5.03 -2.70 -17.86
N ALA A 170 -4.04 -3.01 -17.02
CA ALA A 170 -4.09 -4.17 -16.14
C ALA A 170 -5.32 -4.16 -15.20
N TRP A 171 -5.68 -2.98 -14.68
CA TRP A 171 -6.90 -2.81 -13.88
C TRP A 171 -8.19 -3.02 -14.68
N ARG A 172 -8.22 -2.63 -15.96
CA ARG A 172 -9.38 -2.82 -16.85
C ARG A 172 -9.57 -4.28 -17.23
N ASP A 173 -8.47 -5.02 -17.36
CA ASP A 173 -8.49 -6.45 -17.70
C ASP A 173 -8.86 -7.35 -16.50
N ARG A 174 -8.77 -6.81 -15.28
CA ARG A 174 -9.11 -7.54 -14.05
C ARG A 174 -10.60 -7.85 -13.95
N ASP A 175 -10.95 -9.11 -13.65
CA ASP A 175 -12.31 -9.46 -13.27
C ASP A 175 -12.65 -8.97 -11.85
N LEU A 176 -13.33 -7.82 -11.77
CA LEU A 176 -13.76 -7.21 -10.51
C LEU A 176 -15.19 -7.60 -10.10
N ARG A 177 -15.90 -8.42 -10.88
CA ARG A 177 -17.34 -8.74 -10.64
C ARG A 177 -17.56 -9.47 -9.32
N HIS A 178 -16.56 -10.23 -8.86
CA HIS A 178 -16.60 -11.01 -7.63
C HIS A 178 -15.76 -10.40 -6.49
N SER A 179 -15.21 -9.20 -6.70
CA SER A 179 -14.51 -8.48 -5.64
C SER A 179 -15.45 -8.17 -4.49
N PHE A 180 -15.02 -8.44 -3.25
CA PHE A 180 -15.79 -8.09 -2.07
C PHE A 180 -15.97 -6.58 -1.94
N VAL A 181 -14.93 -5.79 -2.26
CA VAL A 181 -15.04 -4.33 -2.35
C VAL A 181 -15.47 -3.95 -3.76
N PRO A 182 -16.63 -3.31 -3.97
CA PRO A 182 -17.02 -2.82 -5.28
C PRO A 182 -16.10 -1.67 -5.68
N VAL A 183 -15.26 -1.89 -6.69
CA VAL A 183 -14.31 -0.90 -7.20
C VAL A 183 -14.82 -0.30 -8.50
N LYS A 184 -14.61 1.01 -8.66
CA LYS A 184 -14.87 1.72 -9.90
C LYS A 184 -13.63 2.50 -10.35
N LEU A 185 -13.28 2.34 -11.61
CA LEU A 185 -12.21 3.08 -12.28
C LEU A 185 -12.85 4.24 -13.07
N PRO A 186 -12.45 5.50 -12.85
CA PRO A 186 -12.89 6.59 -13.70
C PRO A 186 -12.43 6.36 -15.14
N PRO A 187 -13.34 6.38 -16.14
CA PRO A 187 -12.97 6.11 -17.52
C PRO A 187 -12.00 7.14 -18.09
N GLY A 188 -11.91 8.32 -17.49
CA GLY A 188 -11.01 9.38 -17.98
C GLY A 188 -11.57 10.09 -19.20
N ASP A 189 -12.90 10.14 -19.31
CA ASP A 189 -13.55 10.89 -20.35
C ASP A 189 -13.34 12.41 -20.18
N GLU A 190 -13.85 13.17 -21.13
CA GLU A 190 -13.72 14.62 -21.14
C GLU A 190 -14.37 15.30 -19.92
N THR A 191 -15.33 14.63 -19.24
CA THR A 191 -15.88 15.14 -17.97
C THR A 191 -14.92 14.87 -16.81
N ASP A 192 -14.41 13.66 -16.69
CA ASP A 192 -13.43 13.29 -15.66
C ASP A 192 -12.18 14.17 -15.71
N ARG A 193 -11.64 14.39 -16.91
CA ARG A 193 -10.43 15.22 -17.12
C ARG A 193 -10.64 16.69 -16.75
N ARG A 194 -11.87 17.21 -16.89
CA ARG A 194 -12.23 18.55 -16.42
C ARG A 194 -12.43 18.62 -14.92
N LEU A 195 -13.03 17.59 -14.32
CA LEU A 195 -13.24 17.54 -12.87
C LEU A 195 -11.92 17.39 -12.12
N ALA A 196 -10.99 16.60 -12.64
CA ALA A 196 -9.69 16.36 -12.05
C ALA A 196 -8.58 16.37 -13.11
N ALA A 197 -7.95 17.53 -13.28
CA ALA A 197 -6.77 17.63 -14.12
C ALA A 197 -5.64 16.73 -13.59
N ALA A 198 -4.86 16.12 -14.48
CA ALA A 198 -3.82 15.15 -14.12
C ALA A 198 -2.81 15.71 -13.11
N ASP A 199 -2.35 16.95 -13.29
CA ASP A 199 -1.42 17.62 -12.37
C ASP A 199 -1.99 17.72 -10.94
N SER A 200 -3.30 17.89 -10.78
CA SER A 200 -3.93 17.92 -9.45
C SER A 200 -3.91 16.56 -8.76
N ILE A 201 -4.14 15.47 -9.51
CA ILE A 201 -4.08 14.10 -8.97
C ILE A 201 -2.63 13.75 -8.60
N VAL A 202 -1.67 14.05 -9.48
CA VAL A 202 -0.23 13.79 -9.25
C VAL A 202 0.30 14.60 -8.07
N ARG A 203 -0.17 15.84 -7.87
CA ARG A 203 0.15 16.66 -6.68
C ARG A 203 -0.68 16.30 -5.45
N HIS A 204 -1.41 15.19 -5.45
CA HIS A 204 -2.15 14.69 -4.30
C HIS A 204 -3.19 15.69 -3.77
N ARG A 205 -3.85 16.43 -4.66
CA ARG A 205 -4.93 17.36 -4.29
C ARG A 205 -6.23 16.62 -4.02
N ARG A 206 -6.78 16.79 -2.83
CA ARG A 206 -8.00 16.08 -2.43
C ARG A 206 -9.24 16.59 -3.15
N ASP A 207 -9.37 17.90 -3.34
CA ASP A 207 -10.52 18.52 -4.01
C ASP A 207 -10.81 17.93 -5.40
N ALA A 208 -9.79 17.54 -6.15
CA ALA A 208 -9.92 16.89 -7.45
C ALA A 208 -10.53 15.48 -7.32
N VAL A 209 -10.04 14.70 -6.36
CA VAL A 209 -10.53 13.34 -6.08
C VAL A 209 -11.96 13.38 -5.53
N ASP A 210 -12.28 14.35 -4.67
CA ASP A 210 -13.63 14.53 -4.12
C ASP A 210 -14.67 14.81 -5.23
N ARG A 211 -14.32 15.62 -6.23
CA ARG A 211 -15.18 15.86 -7.41
C ARG A 211 -15.42 14.59 -8.22
N LEU A 212 -14.39 13.77 -8.42
CA LEU A 212 -14.52 12.48 -9.10
C LEU A 212 -15.40 11.51 -8.29
N MET A 213 -15.19 11.41 -6.98
CA MET A 213 -16.02 10.59 -6.10
C MET A 213 -17.49 11.00 -6.16
N GLN A 214 -17.77 12.30 -6.10
CA GLN A 214 -19.14 12.82 -6.21
C GLN A 214 -19.77 12.46 -7.57
N HIS A 215 -19.03 12.66 -8.67
CA HIS A 215 -19.51 12.34 -10.02
C HIS A 215 -19.79 10.84 -10.19
N HIS A 216 -18.90 9.99 -9.69
CA HIS A 216 -18.99 8.54 -9.84
C HIS A 216 -19.80 7.83 -8.74
N ARG A 217 -20.32 8.59 -7.77
CA ARG A 217 -21.06 8.10 -6.58
C ARG A 217 -20.24 7.13 -5.72
N ALA A 218 -18.93 7.37 -5.62
CA ALA A 218 -18.06 6.62 -4.74
C ALA A 218 -18.06 7.24 -3.34
N THR A 219 -17.89 6.41 -2.32
CA THR A 219 -17.88 6.84 -0.91
C THR A 219 -16.47 7.00 -0.33
N ASP A 220 -15.46 6.63 -1.12
CA ASP A 220 -14.05 6.69 -0.78
C ASP A 220 -13.22 6.54 -2.04
N ALA A 221 -11.92 6.83 -1.93
CA ALA A 221 -11.00 6.72 -3.03
C ALA A 221 -9.61 6.26 -2.60
N VAL A 222 -8.90 5.64 -3.54
CA VAL A 222 -7.46 5.40 -3.50
C VAL A 222 -6.84 5.90 -4.80
N ILE A 223 -5.74 6.65 -4.68
CA ILE A 223 -4.79 6.80 -5.79
C ILE A 223 -3.74 5.71 -5.60
N ALA A 224 -3.63 4.82 -6.60
CA ALA A 224 -2.68 3.73 -6.63
C ALA A 224 -1.59 4.06 -7.65
N ILE A 225 -0.45 4.57 -7.17
CA ILE A 225 0.68 4.96 -8.00
C ILE A 225 1.61 3.77 -8.16
N PHE A 226 1.72 3.26 -9.37
CA PHE A 226 2.71 2.27 -9.77
C PHE A 226 3.94 3.01 -10.30
N GLU A 227 5.03 3.00 -9.53
CA GLU A 227 6.31 3.60 -9.89
C GLU A 227 7.27 2.53 -10.41
N MET A 228 7.65 2.66 -11.68
CA MET A 228 8.63 1.76 -12.30
C MET A 228 10.03 2.07 -11.76
N GLU A 229 10.71 1.05 -11.24
CA GLU A 229 12.12 1.17 -10.87
C GLU A 229 13.05 0.86 -12.06
N ASP A 230 12.61 -0.06 -12.94
CA ASP A 230 13.33 -0.43 -14.15
C ASP A 230 12.38 -0.61 -15.35
N ALA A 231 12.94 -0.55 -16.56
CA ALA A 231 12.19 -0.72 -17.80
C ALA A 231 11.77 -2.17 -18.10
N LEU A 232 12.36 -3.14 -17.38
CA LEU A 232 12.06 -4.57 -17.52
C LEU A 232 10.90 -5.01 -16.61
N LEU A 233 10.37 -4.10 -15.78
CA LEU A 233 9.35 -4.37 -14.78
C LEU A 233 9.74 -5.52 -13.85
N GLN A 234 11.03 -5.63 -13.53
CA GLN A 234 11.48 -6.63 -12.56
C GLN A 234 11.14 -6.19 -11.12
N TYR A 235 11.29 -4.89 -10.86
CA TYR A 235 10.90 -4.25 -9.61
C TYR A 235 10.03 -3.01 -9.84
N ALA A 236 9.09 -2.81 -8.93
CA ALA A 236 8.27 -1.59 -8.89
C ALA A 236 7.86 -1.26 -7.45
N LEU A 237 7.52 0.01 -7.23
CA LEU A 237 6.91 0.47 -5.99
C LEU A 237 5.44 0.80 -6.25
N LEU A 238 4.57 0.28 -5.41
CA LEU A 238 3.16 0.67 -5.37
C LEU A 238 2.93 1.59 -4.17
N HIS A 239 2.59 2.84 -4.44
CA HIS A 239 2.22 3.82 -3.43
C HIS A 239 0.71 4.00 -3.39
N LEU A 240 0.13 3.86 -2.21
CA LEU A 240 -1.29 4.05 -1.97
C LEU A 240 -1.51 5.37 -1.24
N TYR A 241 -2.43 6.19 -1.77
CA TYR A 241 -2.86 7.45 -1.17
C TYR A 241 -4.37 7.48 -1.02
N VAL A 242 -4.85 8.05 0.07
CA VAL A 242 -6.27 8.15 0.40
C VAL A 242 -6.65 9.58 0.76
N PRO A 243 -7.93 9.99 0.63
CA PRO A 243 -8.37 11.28 1.13
C PRO A 243 -8.05 11.42 2.64
N ASP A 244 -7.34 12.48 3.01
CA ASP A 244 -7.13 12.83 4.41
C ASP A 244 -8.46 13.32 5.00
N SER A 245 -8.85 12.85 6.19
CA SER A 245 -10.08 13.30 6.85
C SER A 245 -10.02 14.75 7.33
N LEU A 246 -8.81 15.28 7.58
CA LEU A 246 -8.57 16.55 8.25
C LEU A 246 -8.01 17.64 7.32
N ASN A 247 -7.41 17.24 6.21
CA ASN A 247 -6.71 18.13 5.28
C ASN A 247 -7.32 18.07 3.87
N ASP A 248 -7.01 19.07 3.04
CA ASP A 248 -7.35 19.11 1.61
C ASP A 248 -6.29 18.41 0.73
N THR A 249 -5.65 17.38 1.28
CA THR A 249 -4.59 16.60 0.61
C THR A 249 -4.92 15.11 0.64
N MET A 250 -4.26 14.38 -0.25
CA MET A 250 -4.23 12.92 -0.18
C MET A 250 -3.09 12.51 0.74
N ARG A 251 -3.40 11.66 1.71
CA ARG A 251 -2.44 11.11 2.66
C ARG A 251 -1.86 9.82 2.12
N HIS A 252 -0.54 9.74 2.06
CA HIS A 252 0.16 8.49 1.77
C HIS A 252 -0.06 7.48 2.91
N VAL A 253 -0.48 6.26 2.57
CA VAL A 253 -0.83 5.22 3.55
C VAL A 253 0.10 4.02 3.51
N GLN A 254 0.64 3.68 2.34
CA GLN A 254 1.45 2.48 2.17
C GLN A 254 2.35 2.59 0.95
N THR A 255 3.62 2.21 1.11
CA THR A 255 4.51 1.83 -0.01
C THR A 255 4.64 0.31 0.02
N ILE A 256 4.51 -0.32 -1.14
CA ILE A 256 4.60 -1.76 -1.30
C ILE A 256 5.64 -2.05 -2.38
N ASN A 257 6.61 -2.89 -2.07
CA ASN A 257 7.55 -3.39 -3.05
C ASN A 257 6.87 -4.52 -3.85
N LEU A 258 6.94 -4.43 -5.17
CA LEU A 258 6.47 -5.43 -6.10
C LEU A 258 7.68 -6.06 -6.80
N GLU A 259 7.66 -7.37 -6.95
CA GLU A 259 8.74 -8.14 -7.58
C GLU A 259 8.14 -9.07 -8.63
N ASN A 260 8.65 -9.01 -9.86
CA ASN A 260 8.30 -9.98 -10.89
C ASN A 260 9.14 -11.25 -10.75
N VAL A 261 8.76 -12.12 -9.81
CA VAL A 261 9.54 -13.32 -9.42
C VAL A 261 9.71 -14.32 -10.57
N LEU A 262 8.83 -14.32 -11.59
CA LEU A 262 8.86 -15.29 -12.69
C LEU A 262 9.17 -14.71 -14.06
N GLY A 263 9.26 -13.39 -14.20
CA GLY A 263 9.33 -12.75 -15.51
C GLY A 263 8.07 -13.03 -16.35
N GLU A 264 6.93 -13.28 -15.70
CA GLU A 264 5.65 -13.37 -16.39
C GLU A 264 5.27 -11.98 -16.94
N ASP A 265 4.82 -11.95 -18.19
CA ASP A 265 4.27 -10.74 -18.79
C ASP A 265 3.08 -10.27 -17.93
N ASN A 266 3.20 -9.07 -17.36
CA ASN A 266 2.20 -8.41 -16.51
C ASN A 266 1.97 -8.98 -15.09
N GLY A 267 2.71 -10.01 -14.64
CA GLY A 267 2.53 -10.60 -13.31
C GLY A 267 2.66 -9.60 -12.16
N ILE A 268 3.60 -8.65 -12.30
CA ILE A 268 3.82 -7.58 -11.32
C ILE A 268 2.62 -6.62 -11.18
N PHE A 269 1.87 -6.37 -12.26
CA PHE A 269 0.68 -5.56 -12.20
C PHE A 269 -0.42 -6.29 -11.43
N GLN A 270 -0.63 -7.58 -11.72
CA GLN A 270 -1.65 -8.34 -11.01
C GLN A 270 -1.37 -8.43 -9.50
N ASP A 271 -0.11 -8.62 -9.10
CA ASP A 271 0.30 -8.55 -7.69
C ASP A 271 -0.03 -7.18 -7.07
N GLY A 272 0.23 -6.09 -7.79
CA GLY A 272 -0.16 -4.75 -7.37
C GLY A 272 -1.68 -4.58 -7.21
N ILE A 273 -2.48 -5.17 -8.10
CA ILE A 273 -3.95 -5.09 -8.05
C ILE A 273 -4.46 -5.82 -6.83
N ASP A 274 -3.98 -7.06 -6.62
CA ASP A 274 -4.34 -7.89 -5.48
C ASP A 274 -4.05 -7.17 -4.16
N LYS A 275 -2.86 -6.58 -4.02
CA LYS A 275 -2.49 -5.83 -2.82
C LYS A 275 -3.32 -4.56 -2.64
N THR A 276 -3.68 -3.88 -3.73
CA THR A 276 -4.58 -2.72 -3.65
C THR A 276 -5.98 -3.12 -3.19
N LEU A 277 -6.54 -4.21 -3.73
CA LEU A 277 -7.85 -4.73 -3.33
C LEU A 277 -7.86 -5.17 -1.86
N SER A 278 -6.83 -5.89 -1.41
CA SER A 278 -6.65 -6.26 0.00
C SER A 278 -6.58 -5.03 0.91
N TYR A 279 -5.86 -3.98 0.48
CA TYR A 279 -5.81 -2.72 1.22
C TYR A 279 -7.20 -2.05 1.32
N LEU A 280 -7.97 -2.00 0.22
CA LEU A 280 -9.30 -1.41 0.20
C LEU A 280 -10.27 -2.13 1.14
N GLU A 281 -10.15 -3.46 1.26
CA GLU A 281 -10.95 -4.23 2.21
C GLU A 281 -10.63 -3.85 3.66
N ILE A 282 -9.34 -3.83 4.02
CA ILE A 282 -8.91 -3.42 5.36
C ILE A 282 -9.41 -2.00 5.67
N ARG A 283 -9.26 -1.09 4.70
CA ARG A 283 -9.72 0.30 4.81
C ARG A 283 -11.23 0.41 5.01
N TRP A 284 -12.02 -0.40 4.30
CA TRP A 284 -13.47 -0.48 4.52
C TRP A 284 -13.77 -0.92 5.96
N GLN A 285 -13.12 -1.97 6.45
CA GLN A 285 -13.33 -2.50 7.80
C GLN A 285 -13.04 -1.41 8.85
N ASP A 286 -11.94 -0.67 8.70
CA ASP A 286 -11.58 0.40 9.62
C ASP A 286 -12.62 1.54 9.63
N ARG A 287 -13.12 1.97 8.46
CA ARG A 287 -14.19 2.99 8.40
C ARG A 287 -15.50 2.52 9.01
N GLN A 288 -15.86 1.24 8.86
CA GLN A 288 -17.06 0.70 9.50
C GLN A 288 -16.94 0.73 11.03
N ARG A 289 -15.74 0.44 11.58
CA ARG A 289 -15.46 0.60 13.02
C ARG A 289 -15.62 2.05 13.46
N GLU A 290 -15.02 2.99 12.72
CA GLU A 290 -15.16 4.44 13.01
C GLU A 290 -16.63 4.90 13.01
N ARG A 291 -17.47 4.37 12.10
CA ARG A 291 -18.90 4.72 12.02
C ARG A 291 -19.74 4.12 13.15
N THR A 292 -19.48 2.86 13.51
CA THR A 292 -20.29 2.11 14.49
C THR A 292 -19.89 2.42 15.93
N GLN A 293 -18.65 2.85 16.14
CA GLN A 293 -18.12 3.24 17.42
C GLN A 293 -17.49 4.64 17.29
N PRO A 294 -18.30 5.69 16.99
CA PRO A 294 -17.79 7.05 17.01
C PRO A 294 -17.30 7.29 18.43
N ASP A 295 -16.04 7.71 18.55
CA ASP A 295 -15.43 8.05 19.83
C ASP A 295 -16.41 8.86 20.67
N VAL A 296 -16.95 8.24 21.73
CA VAL A 296 -17.76 8.95 22.71
C VAL A 296 -16.77 9.68 23.62
N SER A 297 -16.05 10.64 23.05
CA SER A 297 -15.39 11.71 23.79
C SER A 297 -16.42 12.79 24.16
N GLY A 298 -17.59 12.36 24.62
CA GLY A 298 -18.49 13.19 25.41
C GLY A 298 -18.04 13.03 26.86
N TYR A 299 -17.28 14.00 27.38
CA TYR A 299 -16.94 14.08 28.80
C TYR A 299 -18.14 13.74 29.69
N PRO A 300 -17.97 12.85 30.68
CA PRO A 300 -18.36 13.16 32.03
C PRO A 300 -17.07 13.52 32.79
N PHE A 301 -16.97 14.77 33.22
CA PHE A 301 -16.15 15.07 34.39
C PHE A 301 -16.68 14.20 35.54
N SER A 302 -16.03 13.08 35.82
CA SER A 302 -16.02 12.49 37.15
C SER A 302 -14.68 12.82 37.78
N ASP A 303 -14.72 13.85 38.60
CA ASP A 303 -13.84 14.08 39.74
C ASP A 303 -13.56 12.75 40.45
N ASN A 304 -12.41 12.14 40.13
CA ASN A 304 -11.71 11.11 40.90
C ASN A 304 -10.38 10.82 40.20
N GLY A 305 -9.35 11.55 40.61
CA GLY A 305 -8.00 11.33 40.14
C GLY A 305 -7.47 9.97 40.60
N TYR A 306 -7.21 9.07 39.65
CA TYR A 306 -6.18 8.03 39.70
C TYR A 306 -5.80 7.70 38.24
N GLY A 307 -4.48 7.67 37.98
CA GLY A 307 -3.91 7.92 36.66
C GLY A 307 -3.82 6.75 35.69
N TYR A 308 -3.54 7.10 34.44
CA TYR A 308 -2.78 6.31 33.48
C TYR A 308 -2.01 7.28 32.56
N ALA A 309 -0.77 7.57 32.94
CA ALA A 309 0.24 8.15 32.08
C ALA A 309 1.40 7.15 32.12
N ASP A 310 1.38 6.13 31.25
CA ASP A 310 2.54 5.24 31.05
C ASP A 310 2.48 4.38 29.76
N ASP A 311 1.32 4.10 29.16
CA ASP A 311 1.26 3.14 28.02
C ASP A 311 1.59 3.70 26.63
N ALA A 312 2.17 4.90 26.53
CA ALA A 312 2.56 5.52 25.25
C ALA A 312 4.07 5.38 24.92
N GLU A 313 4.88 4.79 25.81
CA GLU A 313 6.35 4.86 25.74
C GLU A 313 7.03 3.84 24.81
N ASP A 314 6.32 2.85 24.25
CA ASP A 314 6.94 1.76 23.47
C ASP A 314 6.38 1.59 22.04
N MET A 315 5.61 2.55 21.50
CA MET A 315 5.18 2.46 20.10
C MET A 315 6.31 2.89 19.13
N PRO A 316 6.65 2.05 18.13
CA PRO A 316 7.64 2.40 17.13
C PRO A 316 7.21 3.63 16.33
N LEU A 317 8.17 4.50 16.05
CA LEU A 317 7.97 5.68 15.22
C LEU A 317 8.22 5.33 13.76
N VAL A 318 7.33 5.76 12.87
CA VAL A 318 7.53 5.61 11.43
C VAL A 318 8.02 6.93 10.86
N ALA A 319 9.09 6.89 10.08
CA ALA A 319 9.65 8.08 9.43
C ALA A 319 9.95 7.85 7.95
N ASP A 320 9.67 8.86 7.13
CA ASP A 320 10.21 9.00 5.77
C ASP A 320 11.55 9.73 5.85
N VAL A 321 12.60 9.09 5.35
CA VAL A 321 13.97 9.57 5.37
C VAL A 321 14.32 10.05 3.97
N ALA A 322 14.53 11.35 3.77
CA ALA A 322 14.96 11.90 2.50
C ALA A 322 16.49 11.84 2.36
N PHE A 323 16.99 11.49 1.18
CA PHE A 323 18.42 11.50 0.86
C PHE A 323 18.66 11.74 -0.63
N ALA A 324 19.77 12.39 -0.99
CA ALA A 324 20.12 12.66 -2.38
C ALA A 324 20.79 11.47 -3.10
N ASN A 325 21.42 10.56 -2.36
CA ASN A 325 22.15 9.41 -2.91
C ASN A 325 22.40 8.32 -1.85
N MET A 326 22.85 7.14 -2.29
CA MET A 326 23.07 5.97 -1.42
C MET A 326 24.14 6.21 -0.33
N ARG A 327 25.14 7.05 -0.59
CA ARG A 327 26.16 7.40 0.41
C ARG A 327 25.56 8.22 1.55
N GLU A 328 24.65 9.14 1.23
CA GLU A 328 23.88 9.90 2.21
C GLU A 328 22.92 9.00 3.00
N TRP A 329 22.25 8.06 2.34
CA TRP A 329 21.43 7.06 3.02
C TRP A 329 22.21 6.24 4.06
N LEU A 330 23.37 5.70 3.70
CA LEU A 330 24.20 4.91 4.61
C LEU A 330 24.69 5.75 5.81
N GLU A 331 24.98 7.04 5.59
CA GLU A 331 25.34 7.97 6.66
C GLU A 331 24.16 8.24 7.60
N ILE A 332 22.94 8.42 7.07
CA ILE A 332 21.74 8.59 7.90
C ILE A 332 21.45 7.31 8.69
N GLN A 333 21.50 6.14 8.06
CA GLN A 333 21.28 4.86 8.73
C GLN A 333 22.28 4.64 9.88
N LYS A 334 23.55 4.98 9.66
CA LYS A 334 24.58 4.92 10.70
C LYS A 334 24.25 5.86 11.87
N ARG A 335 23.91 7.13 11.59
CA ARG A 335 23.55 8.13 12.62
C ARG A 335 22.30 7.75 13.41
N LEU A 336 21.30 7.16 12.75
CA LEU A 336 20.12 6.61 13.42
C LEU A 336 20.48 5.49 14.39
N ASN A 337 21.34 4.56 13.96
CA ASN A 337 21.77 3.44 14.81
C ASN A 337 22.72 3.84 15.95
N ASP A 338 23.53 4.90 15.75
CA ASP A 338 24.45 5.43 16.75
C ASP A 338 23.73 6.37 17.76
N ALA A 339 22.49 6.79 17.49
CA ALA A 339 21.74 7.69 18.35
C ALA A 339 21.32 6.98 19.67
N PRO A 340 21.71 7.47 20.87
CA PRO A 340 21.47 6.78 22.14
C PRO A 340 19.99 6.54 22.50
N ALA A 341 19.08 7.31 21.90
CA ALA A 341 17.64 7.18 22.08
C ALA A 341 17.04 6.10 21.17
N VAL A 342 17.73 5.66 20.12
CA VAL A 342 17.27 4.65 19.18
C VAL A 342 17.69 3.26 19.67
N ARG A 343 16.72 2.36 19.82
CA ARG A 343 16.95 0.94 20.18
C ARG A 343 17.19 0.10 18.93
N ASN A 344 16.41 0.34 17.89
CA ASN A 344 16.44 -0.43 16.66
C ASN A 344 15.86 0.41 15.51
N THR A 345 16.44 0.23 14.32
CA THR A 345 15.97 0.85 13.08
C THR A 345 15.72 -0.25 12.06
N GLU A 346 14.46 -0.43 11.67
CA GLU A 346 14.05 -1.35 10.63
C GLU A 346 13.77 -0.56 9.35
N VAL A 347 14.41 -0.94 8.25
CA VAL A 347 14.14 -0.35 6.93
C VAL A 347 12.91 -1.06 6.35
N VAL A 348 11.80 -0.34 6.26
CA VAL A 348 10.53 -0.86 5.74
C VAL A 348 10.50 -0.80 4.22
N SER A 349 11.03 0.28 3.63
CA SER A 349 11.21 0.41 2.19
C SER A 349 12.40 1.31 1.87
N LEU A 350 13.06 1.08 0.73
CA LEU A 350 14.21 1.88 0.28
C LEU A 350 14.05 2.17 -1.22
N GLY A 351 13.84 3.43 -1.57
CA GLY A 351 13.79 3.91 -2.95
C GLY A 351 15.01 4.76 -3.33
N ARG A 352 14.97 5.38 -4.51
CA ARG A 352 16.13 6.11 -5.08
C ARG A 352 16.49 7.42 -4.36
N GLY A 353 15.57 8.01 -3.59
CA GLY A 353 15.80 9.26 -2.85
C GLY A 353 15.04 9.37 -1.53
N SER A 354 14.39 8.28 -1.11
CA SER A 354 13.77 8.20 0.20
C SER A 354 13.74 6.77 0.71
N ALA A 355 13.72 6.60 2.04
CA ALA A 355 13.49 5.33 2.70
C ALA A 355 12.41 5.50 3.75
N ARG A 356 11.58 4.49 3.94
CA ARG A 356 10.72 4.43 5.12
C ARG A 356 11.41 3.59 6.17
N VAL A 357 11.54 4.14 7.35
CA VAL A 357 12.10 3.46 8.51
C VAL A 357 11.10 3.39 9.63
N LYS A 358 11.19 2.30 10.38
CA LYS A 358 10.51 2.12 11.65
C LYS A 358 11.58 2.17 12.74
N ILE A 359 11.42 3.07 13.70
CA ILE A 359 12.39 3.39 14.73
C ILE A 359 11.78 3.03 16.08
N ASP A 360 12.35 2.01 16.72
CA ASP A 360 12.10 1.74 18.13
C ASP A 360 12.99 2.69 18.94
N TYR A 361 12.42 3.47 19.84
CA TYR A 361 13.17 4.50 20.59
C TYR A 361 12.84 4.49 22.09
N ARG A 362 13.63 5.24 22.87
CA ARG A 362 13.43 5.46 24.31
C ARG A 362 12.93 6.87 24.56
N GLY A 363 11.93 6.99 25.42
CA GLY A 363 11.44 8.28 25.91
C GLY A 363 10.43 8.92 24.96
N SER A 364 10.30 10.25 25.01
CA SER A 364 9.29 10.98 24.21
C SER A 364 9.78 11.29 22.77
N PRO A 365 8.89 11.46 21.78
CA PRO A 365 9.26 11.90 20.43
C PRO A 365 10.11 13.18 20.42
N GLU A 366 9.86 14.10 21.37
CA GLU A 366 10.65 15.32 21.52
C GLU A 366 12.07 15.05 22.04
N GLN A 367 12.24 14.03 22.88
CA GLN A 367 13.56 13.56 23.32
C GLN A 367 14.30 12.92 22.14
N LEU A 368 13.64 12.03 21.38
CA LEU A 368 14.20 11.45 20.16
C LEU A 368 14.63 12.54 19.18
N ARG A 369 13.78 13.53 18.90
CA ARG A 369 14.10 14.65 18.01
C ARG A 369 15.35 15.40 18.44
N ARG A 370 15.51 15.65 19.75
CA ARG A 370 16.72 16.31 20.28
C ARG A 370 17.96 15.43 20.11
N THR A 371 17.85 14.13 20.34
CA THR A 371 18.96 13.19 20.16
C THR A 371 19.35 13.05 18.68
N LEU A 372 18.38 12.96 17.78
CA LEU A 372 18.63 12.92 16.33
C LEU A 372 19.27 14.22 15.85
N SER A 373 18.80 15.37 16.34
CA SER A 373 19.41 16.67 16.03
C SER A 373 20.88 16.75 16.49
N GLN A 374 21.21 16.20 17.66
CA GLN A 374 22.61 16.07 18.12
C GLN A 374 23.43 15.13 17.23
N ALA A 375 22.82 14.12 16.61
CA ALA A 375 23.44 13.25 15.62
C ALA A 375 23.49 13.88 14.21
N GLY A 376 23.08 15.14 14.05
CA GLY A 376 23.04 15.84 12.75
C GLY A 376 21.94 15.33 11.82
N LEU A 377 20.82 14.87 12.39
CA LEU A 377 19.60 14.51 11.70
C LEU A 377 18.47 15.44 12.13
N ASP A 378 17.85 16.11 11.17
CA ASP A 378 16.67 16.92 11.43
C ASP A 378 15.42 16.04 11.31
N MET A 379 14.69 15.93 12.42
CA MET A 379 13.41 15.23 12.48
C MET A 379 12.29 16.28 12.58
N ALA A 380 11.52 16.41 11.51
CA ALA A 380 10.37 17.32 11.48
C ALA A 380 9.24 16.76 12.33
N VAL A 381 8.60 17.64 13.10
CA VAL A 381 7.37 17.28 13.82
C VAL A 381 6.26 17.13 12.77
N PRO A 382 5.55 16.01 12.71
CA PRO A 382 4.41 15.84 11.83
C PRO A 382 3.41 16.96 12.14
N VAL A 383 2.93 17.64 11.09
CA VAL A 383 1.88 18.65 11.24
C VAL A 383 0.66 17.95 11.80
N SER A 384 0.49 18.05 13.12
CA SER A 384 -0.59 17.40 13.85
C SER A 384 -1.86 18.17 13.57
N GLY A 385 -2.76 17.59 12.76
CA GLY A 385 -4.17 17.93 12.84
C GLY A 385 -4.65 17.64 14.25
N LEU A 386 -5.42 18.56 14.85
CA LEU A 386 -5.82 18.59 16.25
C LEU A 386 -6.75 17.45 16.70
N TYR A 387 -6.51 16.16 16.37
CA TYR A 387 -7.24 15.03 16.96
C TYR A 387 -6.40 13.74 17.02
N GLY A 388 -6.26 13.17 18.22
CA GLY A 388 -6.00 11.75 18.47
C GLY A 388 -4.54 11.28 18.59
N ARG A 389 -4.11 10.96 19.82
CA ARG A 389 -2.82 10.30 20.18
C ARG A 389 -2.68 8.84 19.70
N HIS A 390 -3.54 8.34 18.81
CA HIS A 390 -3.65 6.92 18.46
C HIS A 390 -3.52 6.61 16.95
N ARG A 391 -3.11 7.57 16.13
CA ARG A 391 -2.69 7.29 14.74
C ARG A 391 -1.16 7.33 14.65
N PRO A 392 -0.51 6.39 13.93
CA PRO A 392 0.94 6.46 13.73
C PRO A 392 1.26 7.72 12.94
N GLN A 393 1.93 8.66 13.59
CA GLN A 393 2.38 9.88 12.93
C GLN A 393 3.61 9.53 12.09
N ILE A 394 3.61 9.93 10.82
CA ILE A 394 4.78 9.74 9.95
C ILE A 394 5.64 10.99 10.07
N TYR A 395 6.86 10.80 10.54
CA TYR A 395 7.85 11.87 10.70
C TYR A 395 8.70 11.99 9.43
N GLU A 396 9.28 13.16 9.20
CA GLU A 396 10.26 13.34 8.13
C GLU A 396 11.65 13.48 8.77
N ILE A 397 12.62 12.74 8.27
CA ILE A 397 14.01 12.77 8.73
C ILE A 397 14.92 13.09 7.54
N GLN A 398 15.87 13.98 7.73
CA GLN A 398 16.89 14.32 6.74
C GLN A 398 18.22 14.65 7.40
N LEU A 399 19.31 14.69 6.63
CA LEU A 399 20.57 15.26 7.14
C LEU A 399 20.40 16.75 7.43
N SER A 400 20.85 17.18 8.60
CA SER A 400 20.91 18.61 8.93
C SER A 400 21.89 19.32 8.00
N GLN A 401 21.45 20.36 7.28
CA GLN A 401 22.27 21.04 6.27
C GLN A 401 23.44 21.89 6.80
N HIS A 402 23.83 21.80 8.09
CA HIS A 402 24.92 22.63 8.64
C HIS A 402 25.77 21.88 9.68
N VAL A 403 26.89 21.28 9.25
CA VAL A 403 28.16 21.26 10.01
C VAL A 403 29.35 21.17 9.03
N PHE A 404 29.64 22.27 8.33
CA PHE A 404 31.01 22.61 7.91
C PHE A 404 31.18 24.12 8.12
N GLU A 405 31.82 24.45 9.23
CA GLU A 405 32.67 25.62 9.49
C GLU A 405 32.20 26.99 8.97
N ALA A 406 31.60 27.78 9.86
CA ALA A 406 31.65 29.23 9.76
C ALA A 406 33.12 29.66 9.90
N VAL A 407 33.78 29.97 8.79
CA VAL A 407 34.94 30.86 8.81
C VAL A 407 34.43 32.20 9.35
N PRO A 408 34.93 32.71 10.49
CA PRO A 408 34.50 34.02 10.98
C PRO A 408 34.87 35.09 9.95
N PRO A 409 34.01 36.09 9.72
CA PRO A 409 34.39 37.22 8.86
C PRO A 409 35.63 37.89 9.45
N ALA A 410 36.65 38.12 8.62
CA ALA A 410 37.79 38.94 8.99
C ALA A 410 37.29 40.29 9.52
N ALA A 411 37.77 40.67 10.71
CA ALA A 411 37.44 41.93 11.35
C ALA A 411 37.83 43.12 10.46
N PRO A 412 37.10 44.25 10.52
CA PRO A 412 37.47 45.45 9.77
C PRO A 412 38.71 46.08 10.39
N GLU A 413 39.81 46.17 9.63
CA GLU A 413 40.95 47.01 9.98
C GLU A 413 40.54 48.48 9.85
N ASN A 414 40.11 49.06 10.97
CA ASN A 414 40.11 50.52 11.14
C ASN A 414 41.54 50.99 11.39
N GLY A 415 42.20 51.43 10.33
CA GLY A 415 43.43 52.23 10.38
C GLY A 415 43.28 53.50 9.55
N ALA A 416 42.75 54.56 10.16
CA ALA A 416 42.85 55.93 9.65
C ALA A 416 44.26 56.44 10.07
N LEU A 417 45.17 56.95 9.23
CA LEU A 417 45.27 58.21 8.45
C LEU A 417 46.78 58.35 8.04
N PRO A 418 47.25 59.35 7.26
CA PRO A 418 46.62 60.20 6.23
C PRO A 418 47.42 60.26 4.90
N HIS A 419 46.85 60.97 3.92
CA HIS A 419 47.53 61.53 2.74
C HIS A 419 48.82 62.30 3.09
N ASP A 420 49.91 62.12 2.32
CA ASP A 420 50.59 63.19 1.57
C ASP A 420 51.78 62.65 0.71
N GLY A 421 52.10 63.33 -0.39
CA GLY A 421 53.47 63.39 -0.95
C GLY A 421 53.83 62.46 -2.13
N GLY A 422 54.02 63.07 -3.30
CA GLY A 422 54.45 62.44 -4.57
C GLY A 422 55.77 61.64 -4.52
N THR A 423 56.05 60.78 -5.49
CA THR A 423 56.70 61.19 -6.75
C THR A 423 56.79 59.97 -7.69
N ALA A 424 56.49 60.16 -8.99
CA ALA A 424 57.00 59.32 -10.09
C ALA A 424 58.51 59.65 -10.28
N PRO A 425 59.39 58.79 -10.87
CA PRO A 425 59.27 58.13 -12.20
C PRO A 425 59.71 56.63 -12.13
N HIS A 426 59.71 55.75 -13.13
CA HIS A 426 60.26 55.82 -14.48
C HIS A 426 59.91 54.50 -15.23
N ILE A 427 59.50 54.59 -16.49
CA ILE A 427 59.42 53.53 -17.54
C ILE A 427 60.86 53.32 -18.09
N PRO A 428 61.35 52.09 -18.47
CA PRO A 428 61.01 51.47 -19.77
C PRO A 428 61.02 49.93 -19.95
N GLN A 429 59.99 49.49 -20.70
CA GLN A 429 59.93 48.66 -21.91
C GLN A 429 60.86 47.43 -22.18
N HIS A 430 60.25 46.45 -22.88
CA HIS A 430 60.79 45.34 -23.70
C HIS A 430 61.28 44.09 -22.92
N MET A 431 61.05 42.81 -23.29
CA MET A 431 60.70 42.06 -24.52
C MET A 431 59.75 40.89 -24.12
N GLN A 432 58.70 40.48 -24.85
CA GLN A 432 58.60 39.68 -26.09
C GLN A 432 59.36 38.33 -26.13
N TYR A 433 58.60 37.24 -26.40
CA TYR A 433 58.99 35.86 -26.74
C TYR A 433 59.77 35.10 -25.65
N GLN A 434 59.30 34.00 -25.05
CA GLN A 434 58.58 32.80 -25.51
C GLN A 434 57.86 32.12 -24.34
#